data_AF-A0A7Y0SN26-F1
#
_entry.id   AF-A0A7Y0SN26-F1
#
_cell.length_a   1.000
_cell.length_b   1.000
_cell.length_c   1.000
_cell.angle_alpha   90.00
_cell.angle_beta   90.00
_cell.angle_gamma   90.00
#
_symmetry.space_group_name_H-M   'P 1'
#
loop_
_entity.id
_entity.type
_entity.pdbx_description
1 polymer ?
#
loop_
_entity_poly.entity_id
_entity_poly.type
_entity_poly.pdbx_seq_one_letter_code
_entity_poly.pdbx_strand_id
1 'polypeptide(L)'
;YPMNTEKYAWQFETVEEQGLDGRQLHCPRGKVLGGSSSINGMVYVRGHACDFDQWEEEGAKGWNYQSCLPYFRKAESWIGGADEYRGDHGPVGTCNGNDMKLNPLYQAFIDAGKEAGYPETKD
;
A
#
# COMPACT_ATOMS: atom_id res chain seq x y z
N TYR A 1 10.56 -17.05 -3.67
CA TYR A 1 9.80 -15.80 -3.51
C TYR A 1 9.97 -14.97 -4.78
N PRO A 2 8.90 -14.48 -5.44
CA PRO A 2 9.00 -13.89 -6.79
C PRO A 2 9.98 -12.72 -6.91
N MET A 3 10.10 -11.91 -5.85
CA MET A 3 11.01 -10.75 -5.82
C MET A 3 12.50 -11.11 -5.89
N ASN A 4 12.89 -12.33 -5.47
CA ASN A 4 14.30 -12.75 -5.37
C ASN A 4 14.69 -13.70 -6.51
N THR A 5 14.08 -13.55 -7.69
CA THR A 5 14.39 -14.36 -8.87
C THR A 5 14.56 -13.47 -10.10
N GLU A 6 15.52 -13.77 -10.96
CA GLU A 6 15.72 -13.10 -12.26
C GLU A 6 14.60 -13.39 -13.27
N LYS A 7 13.84 -14.47 -13.03
CA LYS A 7 12.72 -14.88 -13.89
C LYS A 7 11.57 -13.88 -13.82
N TYR A 8 11.26 -13.38 -12.63
CA TYR A 8 10.08 -12.55 -12.37
C TYR A 8 10.41 -11.14 -11.90
N ALA A 9 11.68 -10.83 -11.66
CA ALA A 9 12.12 -9.50 -11.27
C ALA A 9 13.42 -9.09 -11.97
N TRP A 10 13.58 -7.80 -12.22
CA TRP A 10 14.74 -7.21 -12.89
C TRP A 10 16.03 -7.25 -12.06
N GLN A 11 15.94 -7.50 -10.75
CA GLN A 11 17.08 -7.57 -9.82
C GLN A 11 17.98 -6.31 -9.85
N PHE A 12 17.39 -5.10 -9.90
CA PHE A 12 18.18 -3.89 -9.78
C PHE A 12 18.79 -3.77 -8.39
N GLU A 13 19.91 -3.07 -8.32
CA GLU A 13 20.59 -2.69 -7.09
C GLU A 13 20.82 -1.18 -7.10
N THR A 14 20.85 -0.57 -5.91
CA THR A 14 21.30 0.81 -5.78
C THR A 14 22.81 0.90 -6.02
N VAL A 15 23.30 2.12 -6.22
CA VAL A 15 24.72 2.40 -5.97
C VAL A 15 25.02 2.22 -4.48
N GLU A 16 26.30 2.23 -4.11
CA GLU A 16 26.69 2.23 -2.70
C GLU A 16 26.17 3.49 -2.01
N GLU A 17 25.36 3.30 -0.98
CA GLU A 17 24.74 4.40 -0.26
C GLU A 17 25.62 4.80 0.92
N GLN A 18 26.24 5.99 0.86
CA GLN A 18 27.10 6.50 1.93
C GLN A 18 26.36 6.59 3.27
N GLY A 19 25.06 6.95 3.24
CA GLY A 19 24.21 7.00 4.44
C GLY A 19 23.86 5.63 5.03
N LEU A 20 24.27 4.53 4.38
CA LEU A 20 23.99 3.16 4.79
C LEU A 20 25.29 2.33 4.90
N ASP A 21 26.40 2.96 5.28
CA ASP A 21 27.73 2.36 5.42
C ASP A 21 28.25 1.74 4.12
N GLY A 22 27.94 2.36 2.98
CA GLY A 22 28.36 1.89 1.66
C GLY A 22 27.61 0.65 1.17
N ARG A 23 26.49 0.27 1.80
CA ARG A 23 25.69 -0.86 1.34
C ARG A 23 25.02 -0.55 0.00
N GLN A 24 24.99 -1.58 -0.85
CA GLN A 24 24.07 -1.64 -2.00
C GLN A 24 22.78 -2.33 -1.57
N LEU A 25 21.65 -1.74 -1.95
CA LEU A 25 20.34 -2.27 -1.62
C LEU A 25 19.69 -2.95 -2.82
N HIS A 26 19.13 -4.13 -2.56
CA HIS A 26 18.31 -4.83 -3.53
C HIS A 26 17.01 -4.05 -3.81
N CYS A 27 16.74 -3.79 -5.09
CA CYS A 27 15.60 -3.00 -5.58
C CYS A 27 14.75 -3.82 -6.56
N PRO A 28 13.95 -4.78 -6.08
CA PRO A 28 13.18 -5.65 -6.97
C PRO A 28 12.10 -4.87 -7.73
N ARG A 29 11.99 -5.13 -9.03
CA ARG A 29 10.94 -4.61 -9.93
C ARG A 29 10.41 -5.73 -10.79
N GLY A 30 9.09 -5.81 -10.95
CA GLY A 30 8.44 -6.92 -11.65
C GLY A 30 8.83 -6.99 -13.13
N LYS A 31 9.20 -8.20 -13.57
CA LYS A 31 9.54 -8.57 -14.95
C LYS A 31 8.58 -9.66 -15.43
N VAL A 32 7.29 -9.34 -15.40
CA VAL A 32 6.18 -10.25 -15.75
C VAL A 32 4.95 -9.41 -16.11
N LEU A 33 3.94 -10.00 -16.75
CA LEU A 33 2.64 -9.35 -16.96
C LEU A 33 2.05 -8.91 -15.60
N GLY A 34 1.50 -7.69 -15.56
CA GLY A 34 1.12 -6.99 -14.32
C GLY A 34 2.28 -6.22 -13.66
N GLY A 35 3.53 -6.51 -14.02
CA GLY A 35 4.70 -5.81 -13.50
C GLY A 35 4.89 -6.05 -12.01
N SER A 36 5.19 -4.99 -11.25
CA SER A 36 5.44 -5.10 -9.82
C SER A 36 4.20 -5.51 -9.01
N SER A 37 2.98 -5.30 -9.51
CA SER A 37 1.77 -5.74 -8.80
C SER A 37 1.68 -7.26 -8.69
N SER A 38 2.27 -8.01 -9.63
CA SER A 38 2.31 -9.47 -9.63
C SER A 38 3.31 -10.08 -8.65
N ILE A 39 4.15 -9.25 -8.01
CA ILE A 39 5.19 -9.71 -7.08
C ILE A 39 5.20 -8.97 -5.73
N ASN A 40 4.24 -8.07 -5.49
CA ASN A 40 4.21 -7.22 -4.30
C ASN A 40 3.72 -7.98 -3.05
N GLY A 41 3.71 -7.30 -1.90
CA GLY A 41 3.15 -7.81 -0.64
C GLY A 41 1.62 -7.70 -0.53
N MET A 42 0.93 -7.32 -1.60
CA MET A 42 -0.53 -7.12 -1.69
C MET A 42 -1.14 -6.13 -0.68
N VAL A 43 -0.32 -5.34 0.00
CA VAL A 43 -0.77 -4.26 0.89
C VAL A 43 -1.39 -3.15 0.05
N TYR A 44 -2.64 -2.80 0.35
CA TYR A 44 -3.37 -1.72 -0.32
C TYR A 44 -3.50 -0.52 0.62
N VAL A 45 -2.74 0.53 0.34
CA VAL A 45 -2.78 1.81 1.07
C VAL A 45 -2.87 2.91 0.02
N ARG A 46 -3.82 3.83 0.20
CA ARG A 46 -4.01 4.96 -0.73
C ARG A 46 -2.96 6.05 -0.49
N GLY A 47 -2.72 6.38 0.77
CA GLY A 47 -1.95 7.55 1.22
C GLY A 47 -2.77 8.37 2.22
N HIS A 48 -2.11 9.27 2.94
CA HIS A 48 -2.79 10.23 3.81
C HIS A 48 -3.33 11.41 2.99
N ALA A 49 -4.43 12.05 3.40
CA ALA A 49 -5.01 13.17 2.65
C ALA A 49 -3.99 14.28 2.37
N CYS A 50 -3.17 14.62 3.38
CA CYS A 50 -2.11 15.62 3.25
C CYS A 50 -1.07 15.30 2.16
N ASP A 51 -0.82 14.03 1.82
CA ASP A 51 0.11 13.68 0.74
C ASP A 51 -0.40 14.21 -0.61
N PHE A 52 -1.71 14.12 -0.82
CA PHE A 52 -2.40 14.57 -2.04
C PHE A 52 -2.63 16.08 -2.04
N ASP A 53 -2.98 16.64 -0.88
CA ASP A 53 -3.16 18.09 -0.74
C ASP A 53 -1.82 18.81 -0.98
N GLN A 54 -0.71 18.23 -0.51
CA GLN A 54 0.63 18.73 -0.83
C GLN A 54 0.92 18.72 -2.33
N TRP A 55 0.49 17.69 -3.09
CA TRP A 55 0.67 17.70 -4.55
C TRP A 55 -0.02 18.89 -5.20
N GLU A 56 -1.23 19.23 -4.73
CA GLU A 56 -1.93 20.41 -5.23
C GLU A 56 -1.23 21.72 -4.84
N GLU A 57 -0.75 21.83 -3.60
CA GLU A 57 0.06 22.97 -3.14
C GLU A 57 1.34 23.15 -3.96
N GLU A 58 1.96 22.05 -4.39
CA GLU A 58 3.14 22.02 -5.27
C GLU A 58 2.82 22.24 -6.77
N GLY A 59 1.55 22.42 -7.11
CA GLY A 59 1.09 22.85 -8.44
C GLY A 59 0.35 21.80 -9.26
N ALA A 60 0.16 20.58 -8.75
CA ALA A 60 -0.66 19.55 -9.37
C ALA A 60 -2.15 19.81 -9.11
N LYS A 61 -2.70 20.88 -9.70
CA LYS A 61 -4.10 21.29 -9.52
C LYS A 61 -5.07 20.14 -9.80
N GLY A 62 -6.03 19.93 -8.90
CA GLY A 62 -7.02 18.85 -8.99
C GLY A 62 -6.51 17.48 -8.54
N TRP A 63 -5.33 17.42 -7.91
CA TRP A 63 -4.79 16.19 -7.31
C TRP A 63 -4.87 16.15 -5.78
N ASN A 64 -5.59 17.10 -5.15
CA ASN A 64 -5.92 17.01 -3.73
C ASN A 64 -6.76 15.76 -3.41
N TYR A 65 -6.82 15.38 -2.14
CA TYR A 65 -7.45 14.12 -1.74
C TYR A 65 -8.91 14.02 -2.21
N GLN A 66 -9.66 15.11 -2.05
CA GLN A 66 -11.08 15.16 -2.41
C GLN A 66 -11.32 14.93 -3.92
N SER A 67 -10.40 15.42 -4.75
CA SER A 67 -10.44 15.24 -6.21
C SER A 67 -10.04 13.82 -6.62
N CYS A 68 -9.13 13.18 -5.87
CA CYS A 68 -8.72 11.80 -6.10
C CYS A 68 -9.75 10.78 -5.58
N LEU A 69 -10.53 11.10 -4.54
CA LEU A 69 -11.44 10.18 -3.86
C LEU A 69 -12.41 9.42 -4.81
N PRO A 70 -13.07 10.05 -5.79
CA PRO A 70 -13.92 9.33 -6.75
C PRO A 70 -13.17 8.26 -7.54
N TYR A 71 -11.87 8.45 -7.81
CA TYR A 71 -11.04 7.50 -8.54
C TYR A 71 -10.58 6.35 -7.65
N PHE A 72 -10.29 6.59 -6.37
CA PHE A 72 -10.04 5.52 -5.42
C PHE A 72 -11.27 4.62 -5.29
N ARG A 73 -12.45 5.20 -5.12
CA ARG A 73 -13.73 4.46 -5.08
C ARG A 73 -14.01 3.71 -6.38
N LYS A 74 -13.67 4.28 -7.54
CA LYS A 74 -13.83 3.60 -8.83
C LYS A 74 -12.86 2.43 -9.02
N ALA A 75 -11.67 2.49 -8.43
CA ALA A 75 -10.63 1.48 -8.63
C ALA A 75 -10.86 0.21 -7.79
N GLU A 76 -11.37 0.35 -6.57
CA GLU A 76 -11.48 -0.76 -5.62
C GLU A 76 -12.88 -1.38 -5.54
N SER A 77 -12.91 -2.64 -5.11
CA SER A 77 -14.10 -3.34 -4.63
C SER A 77 -13.79 -3.90 -3.23
N TRP A 78 -14.21 -3.16 -2.21
CA TRP A 78 -14.05 -3.51 -0.79
C TRP A 78 -15.06 -4.58 -0.37
N ILE A 79 -14.57 -5.64 0.29
CA ILE A 79 -15.40 -6.77 0.72
C ILE A 79 -16.51 -6.38 1.72
N GLY A 80 -16.34 -5.27 2.45
CA GLY A 80 -17.33 -4.76 3.41
C GLY A 80 -18.42 -3.88 2.79
N GLY A 81 -18.38 -3.62 1.48
CA GLY A 81 -19.32 -2.73 0.78
C GLY A 81 -18.85 -1.27 0.72
N ALA A 82 -19.47 -0.46 -0.14
CA ALA A 82 -19.09 0.95 -0.27
C ALA A 82 -19.55 1.80 0.92
N ASP A 83 -18.78 2.85 1.19
CA ASP A 83 -19.14 3.92 2.11
C ASP A 83 -18.74 5.30 1.52
N GLU A 84 -18.59 6.31 2.37
CA GLU A 84 -18.13 7.65 1.97
C GLU A 84 -16.76 7.61 1.28
N TYR A 85 -15.86 6.74 1.75
CA TYR A 85 -14.47 6.65 1.30
C TYR A 85 -14.19 5.45 0.40
N ARG A 86 -14.91 4.34 0.55
CA ARG A 86 -14.66 3.06 -0.10
C ARG A 86 -15.56 2.84 -1.32
N GLY A 87 -15.05 2.07 -2.27
CA GLY A 87 -15.80 1.57 -3.43
C GLY A 87 -16.01 0.06 -3.34
N ASP A 88 -17.05 -0.45 -3.98
CA ASP A 88 -17.42 -1.88 -3.97
C ASP A 88 -17.64 -2.48 -5.37
N HIS A 89 -17.49 -1.68 -6.44
CA HIS A 89 -17.72 -2.11 -7.83
C HIS A 89 -16.47 -2.03 -8.73
N GLY A 90 -15.33 -1.59 -8.19
CA GLY A 90 -14.09 -1.45 -8.94
C GLY A 90 -13.42 -2.79 -9.29
N PRO A 91 -12.47 -2.80 -10.23
CA PRO A 91 -11.81 -4.02 -10.68
C PRO A 91 -10.82 -4.62 -9.67
N VAL A 92 -10.40 -3.87 -8.64
CA VAL A 92 -9.41 -4.34 -7.65
C VAL A 92 -10.11 -4.77 -6.36
N GLY A 93 -10.23 -6.07 -6.14
CA GLY A 93 -10.75 -6.60 -4.86
C GLY A 93 -9.83 -6.26 -3.69
N THR A 94 -10.39 -5.74 -2.61
CA THR A 94 -9.67 -5.38 -1.38
C THR A 94 -10.35 -6.00 -0.16
N CYS A 95 -9.55 -6.48 0.81
CA CYS A 95 -10.03 -7.11 2.04
C CYS A 95 -8.98 -6.98 3.17
N ASN A 96 -9.37 -7.29 4.42
CA ASN A 96 -8.45 -7.40 5.56
C ASN A 96 -7.77 -8.78 5.64
N GLY A 97 -7.35 -9.31 4.48
CA GLY A 97 -6.71 -10.61 4.38
C GLY A 97 -7.62 -11.74 4.87
N ASN A 98 -7.31 -12.29 6.05
CA ASN A 98 -8.02 -13.41 6.68
C ASN A 98 -8.86 -13.00 7.89
N ASP A 99 -9.31 -11.74 7.94
CA ASP A 99 -10.00 -11.13 9.07
C ASP A 99 -9.21 -11.25 10.38
N MET A 100 -7.88 -11.18 10.29
CA MET A 100 -6.94 -11.35 11.40
C MET A 100 -7.03 -12.72 12.13
N LYS A 101 -7.64 -13.74 11.51
CA LYS A 101 -7.94 -15.03 12.18
C LYS A 101 -6.77 -16.01 12.23
N LEU A 102 -5.78 -15.92 11.35
CA LEU A 102 -4.76 -16.98 11.22
C LEU A 102 -3.50 -16.78 12.07
N ASN A 103 -3.25 -15.56 12.58
CA ASN A 103 -2.03 -15.29 13.36
C ASN A 103 -2.36 -14.50 14.63
N PRO A 104 -2.13 -15.05 15.84
CA PRO A 104 -2.40 -14.35 17.09
C PRO A 104 -1.56 -13.07 17.27
N LEU A 105 -0.45 -12.93 16.55
CA LEU A 105 0.39 -11.73 16.60
C LEU A 105 -0.31 -10.48 16.05
N TYR A 106 -1.34 -10.66 15.22
CA TYR A 106 -2.11 -9.55 14.68
C TYR A 106 -2.80 -8.75 15.77
N GLN A 107 -3.55 -9.43 16.64
CA GLN A 107 -4.24 -8.77 17.75
C GLN A 107 -3.24 -8.22 18.77
N ALA A 108 -2.20 -9.00 19.09
CA ALA A 108 -1.17 -8.55 20.03
C ALA A 108 -0.48 -7.25 19.57
N PHE A 109 -0.25 -7.08 18.27
CA PHE A 109 0.33 -5.86 17.71
C PHE A 109 -0.63 -4.67 17.80
N ILE A 110 -1.93 -4.88 17.52
CA ILE A 110 -2.96 -3.84 17.66
C ILE A 110 -3.10 -3.41 19.13
N ASP A 111 -3.15 -4.37 20.05
CA ASP A 111 -3.27 -4.11 21.49
C ASP A 111 -2.07 -3.30 22.01
N ALA A 112 -0.85 -3.65 21.61
CA ALA A 112 0.35 -2.87 21.96
C ALA A 112 0.30 -1.43 21.40
N GLY A 113 -0.27 -1.23 20.21
CA GLY A 113 -0.50 0.11 19.65
C GLY A 113 -1.46 0.94 20.52
N LYS A 114 -2.54 0.31 21.00
CA LYS A 114 -3.51 0.96 21.91
C LYS A 114 -2.87 1.29 23.25
N GLU A 115 -2.07 0.38 23.81
CA GLU A 115 -1.31 0.62 25.05
C GLU A 115 -0.29 1.76 24.90
N ALA A 116 0.30 1.92 23.72
CA ALA A 116 1.18 3.04 23.40
C ALA A 116 0.42 4.36 23.12
N GLY A 117 -0.91 4.35 23.16
CA GLY A 117 -1.77 5.54 23.00
C GLY A 117 -2.21 5.84 21.57
N TYR A 118 -2.01 4.91 20.62
CA TYR A 118 -2.51 5.09 19.25
C TYR A 118 -4.00 4.73 19.14
N PRO A 119 -4.77 5.46 18.32
CA PRO A 119 -6.17 5.14 18.08
C PRO A 119 -6.32 3.87 17.23
N GLU A 120 -7.44 3.18 17.45
CA GLU A 120 -7.87 2.02 16.66
C GLU A 120 -9.04 2.43 15.76
N THR A 121 -9.03 1.95 14.52
CA THR A 121 -10.17 2.08 13.59
C THR A 121 -10.91 0.74 13.49
N LYS A 122 -12.16 0.78 13.00
CA LYS A 122 -13.02 -0.41 12.89
C LYS A 122 -12.84 -1.15 11.57
N ASP A 123 -12.15 -0.53 10.62
CA ASP A 123 -12.03 -0.97 9.24
C ASP A 123 -10.82 -1.86 8.98
#